data_AF-A0A496WA94-F1
#
_entry.id   AF-A0A496WA94-F1
#
_cell.length_a   1.000
_cell.length_b   1.000
_cell.length_c   1.000
_cell.angle_alpha   90.00
_cell.angle_beta   90.00
_cell.angle_gamma   90.00
#
_symmetry.space_group_name_H-M   'P 1'
#
loop_
_entity.id
_entity.type
_entity.pdbx_description
1 polymer ?
#
loop_
_entity_poly.entity_id
_entity_poly.type
_entity_poly.pdbx_seq_one_letter_code
_entity_poly.pdbx_strand_id
1 'polypeptide(L)'
;MKEFESQKNDWHLPFGETLQWDLIPVGVEVLPETLVMNKPPRIDVLIIRQQETAWTAEQLERLPDGIRQCTARYILLEFKYTQSINDDALYQSMAYDFLYRQSKKLKADQVQTFLVTGIKPQKNTRKAYGYDNMLYPGVYESQRQLEKRIQLINFVEEVGG
;
A
#
# COMPACT_ATOMS: atom_id res chain seq x y z
N MET A 1 23.01 -14.60 -17.39
CA MET A 1 21.78 -13.83 -17.09
C MET A 1 22.25 -12.60 -16.33
N LYS A 2 22.20 -11.41 -16.95
CA LYS A 2 22.49 -10.15 -16.25
C LYS A 2 21.23 -9.78 -15.47
N GLU A 3 21.38 -9.53 -14.16
CA GLU A 3 20.31 -9.00 -13.32
C GLU A 3 19.77 -7.71 -13.93
N PHE A 4 18.45 -7.61 -14.04
CA PHE A 4 17.78 -6.35 -14.30
C PHE A 4 17.89 -5.48 -13.05
N GLU A 5 19.04 -4.85 -12.85
CA GLU A 5 19.11 -3.64 -12.03
C GLU A 5 18.47 -2.51 -12.83
N SER A 6 17.13 -2.55 -12.92
CA SER A 6 16.35 -1.34 -13.16
C SER A 6 16.74 -0.38 -12.05
N GLN A 7 17.25 0.82 -12.38
CA GLN A 7 17.42 1.92 -11.44
C GLN A 7 16.15 2.03 -10.60
N LYS A 8 16.19 1.48 -9.38
CA LYS A 8 15.06 1.51 -8.46
C LYS A 8 15.11 2.90 -7.88
N ASN A 9 14.21 3.77 -8.34
CA ASN A 9 14.10 5.08 -7.71
C ASN A 9 13.50 4.86 -6.32
N ASP A 10 14.26 5.19 -5.28
CA ASP A 10 13.91 4.95 -3.89
C ASP A 10 12.86 5.93 -3.34
N TRP A 11 11.88 6.33 -4.17
CA TRP A 11 10.81 7.28 -3.83
C TRP A 11 9.95 6.84 -2.63
N HIS A 12 9.95 5.56 -2.32
CA HIS A 12 9.29 5.02 -1.13
C HIS A 12 9.98 5.44 0.17
N LEU A 13 11.29 5.73 0.16
CA LEU A 13 12.03 6.18 1.34
C LEU A 13 11.57 7.57 1.81
N PRO A 14 11.62 8.65 1.00
CA PRO A 14 11.14 9.96 1.45
C PRO A 14 9.63 9.96 1.75
N PHE A 15 8.85 9.13 1.04
CA PHE A 15 7.43 8.94 1.35
C PHE A 15 7.23 8.30 2.73
N GLY A 16 7.96 7.22 3.03
CA GLY A 16 7.92 6.54 4.33
C GLY A 16 8.47 7.39 5.46
N GLU A 17 9.51 8.19 5.21
CA GLU A 17 10.03 9.18 6.16
C GLU A 17 8.94 10.21 6.50
N THR A 18 8.27 10.78 5.49
CA THR A 18 7.15 11.72 5.73
C THR A 18 6.09 11.11 6.64
N LEU A 19 5.71 9.85 6.39
CA LEU A 19 4.77 9.12 7.24
C LEU A 19 5.31 8.92 8.67
N GLN A 20 6.62 8.70 8.85
CA GLN A 20 7.22 8.60 10.19
C GLN A 20 7.05 9.90 10.99
N TRP A 21 7.27 11.06 10.36
CA TRP A 21 7.11 12.36 11.01
C TRP A 21 5.68 12.56 11.56
N ASP A 22 4.67 12.10 10.82
CA ASP A 22 3.27 12.28 11.19
C ASP A 22 2.79 11.22 12.21
N LEU A 23 3.21 9.97 12.05
CA LEU A 23 2.63 8.81 12.73
C LEU A 23 3.38 8.37 14.00
N ILE A 24 4.69 8.54 14.07
CA ILE A 24 5.47 8.20 15.28
C ILE A 24 4.98 8.95 16.52
N PRO A 25 4.64 10.26 16.46
CA PRO A 25 4.19 10.99 17.65
C PRO A 25 2.84 10.49 18.23
N VAL A 26 2.06 9.71 17.47
CA VAL A 26 0.81 9.05 17.94
C VAL A 26 0.99 7.55 18.19
N GLY A 27 2.24 7.10 18.34
CA GLY A 27 2.56 5.72 18.70
C GLY A 27 2.34 4.70 17.57
N VAL A 28 2.35 5.16 16.32
CA VAL A 28 2.23 4.29 15.13
C VAL A 28 3.61 4.12 14.51
N GLU A 29 4.03 2.88 14.37
CA GLU A 29 5.34 2.55 13.79
C GLU A 29 5.24 2.53 12.27
N VAL A 30 6.23 3.12 11.60
CA VAL A 30 6.38 3.11 10.15
C VAL A 30 7.77 2.61 9.80
N LEU A 31 7.83 1.57 8.99
CA LEU A 31 9.05 0.93 8.51
C LEU A 31 9.16 1.18 6.99
N PRO A 32 9.90 2.22 6.56
CA PRO A 32 10.31 2.37 5.17
C PRO A 32 11.27 1.21 4.88
N GLU A 33 10.88 0.38 3.92
CA GLU A 33 11.57 -0.84 3.54
C GLU A 33 11.54 -1.99 4.56
N THR A 34 10.64 -2.95 4.35
CA THR A 34 10.57 -4.18 5.17
C THR A 34 10.90 -5.42 4.36
N LEU A 35 11.87 -6.21 4.83
CA LEU A 35 12.18 -7.53 4.27
C LEU A 35 11.04 -8.51 4.55
N VAL A 36 10.51 -9.12 3.49
CA VAL A 36 9.53 -10.22 3.62
C VAL A 36 10.18 -11.60 3.59
N MET A 37 11.47 -11.68 3.21
CA MET A 37 12.26 -12.91 3.13
C MET A 37 13.73 -12.64 3.47
N ASN A 38 14.51 -13.70 3.73
CA ASN A 38 15.96 -13.64 4.06
C ASN A 38 16.86 -13.08 2.92
N LYS A 39 16.31 -12.92 1.70
CA LYS A 39 16.85 -12.25 0.50
C LYS A 39 15.66 -11.62 -0.25
N PRO A 40 15.80 -10.52 -1.03
CA PRO A 40 14.69 -9.64 -1.41
C PRO A 40 13.58 -10.43 -2.10
N PRO A 41 12.33 -10.24 -1.63
CA PRO A 41 11.62 -8.99 -1.88
C PRO A 41 11.54 -8.03 -0.68
N ARG A 42 11.34 -6.74 -0.98
CA ARG A 42 11.21 -5.65 -0.01
C ARG A 42 9.84 -4.98 -0.20
N ILE A 43 9.04 -4.91 0.87
CA ILE A 43 7.86 -4.04 0.91
C ILE A 43 8.35 -2.60 1.02
N ASP A 44 7.82 -1.71 0.18
CA ASP A 44 8.23 -0.32 0.13
C ASP A 44 7.93 0.43 1.44
N VAL A 45 6.70 0.35 1.98
CA VAL A 45 6.38 0.90 3.32
C VAL A 45 5.45 -0.04 4.10
N LEU A 46 5.76 -0.25 5.37
CA LEU A 46 4.91 -0.97 6.32
C LEU A 46 4.52 -0.06 7.48
N ILE A 47 3.23 0.11 7.71
CA ILE A 47 2.67 0.84 8.87
C ILE A 47 2.08 -0.17 9.85
N ILE A 48 2.39 -0.04 11.14
CA ILE A 48 2.02 -0.99 12.18
C ILE A 48 1.30 -0.28 13.31
N ARG A 49 0.06 -0.71 13.59
CA ARG A 49 -0.63 -0.38 14.84
C ARG A 49 -0.16 -1.32 15.94
N GLN A 50 0.67 -0.82 16.84
CA GLN A 50 1.35 -1.66 17.84
C GLN A 50 0.46 -2.10 19.00
N GLN A 51 -0.03 -1.15 19.80
CA GLN A 51 -0.54 -1.43 21.16
C GLN A 51 -2.07 -1.55 21.22
N GLU A 52 -2.78 -0.84 20.35
CA GLU A 52 -4.23 -0.72 20.44
C GLU A 52 -5.01 -1.82 19.72
N THR A 53 -6.19 -2.14 20.26
CA THR A 53 -7.15 -3.07 19.63
C THR A 53 -7.85 -2.48 18.41
N ALA A 54 -7.89 -1.15 18.30
CA ALA A 54 -8.43 -0.37 17.19
C ALA A 54 -7.54 0.87 16.93
N TRP A 55 -7.63 1.46 15.74
CA TRP A 55 -7.00 2.76 15.49
C TRP A 55 -7.73 3.86 16.26
N THR A 56 -7.00 4.77 16.91
CA THR A 56 -7.61 5.95 17.55
C THR A 56 -7.99 6.99 16.50
N ALA A 57 -8.91 7.90 16.83
CA ALA A 57 -9.28 9.00 15.93
C ALA A 57 -8.06 9.84 15.53
N GLU A 58 -7.19 10.18 16.50
CA GLU A 58 -5.97 10.94 16.24
C GLU A 58 -4.99 10.19 15.31
N GLN A 59 -4.88 8.86 15.44
CA GLN A 59 -4.06 8.07 14.53
C GLN A 59 -4.64 8.02 13.12
N LEU A 60 -5.97 7.87 13.00
CA LEU A 60 -6.65 7.85 11.69
C LEU A 60 -6.55 9.19 10.97
N GLU A 61 -6.65 10.31 11.69
CA GLU A 61 -6.53 11.66 11.11
C GLU A 61 -5.15 11.95 10.51
N ARG A 62 -4.10 11.24 10.98
CA ARG A 62 -2.74 11.38 10.46
C ARG A 62 -2.38 10.36 9.38
N LEU A 63 -3.25 9.39 9.10
CA LEU A 63 -3.06 8.50 7.95
C LEU A 63 -3.40 9.26 6.66
N PRO A 64 -2.72 8.97 5.54
CA PRO A 64 -3.06 9.57 4.25
C PRO A 64 -4.52 9.34 3.87
N ASP A 65 -5.07 10.31 3.14
CA ASP A 65 -6.40 10.17 2.56
C ASP A 65 -6.45 8.91 1.67
N GLY A 66 -7.53 8.15 1.86
CA GLY A 66 -7.74 6.85 1.23
C GLY A 66 -7.19 5.65 1.99
N ILE A 67 -6.34 5.86 3.01
CA ILE A 67 -5.89 4.82 3.95
C ILE A 67 -6.62 4.95 5.30
N ARG A 68 -7.03 6.16 5.69
CA ARG A 68 -7.64 6.45 7.00
C ARG A 68 -8.94 5.70 7.34
N GLN A 69 -9.58 5.03 6.38
CA GLN A 69 -10.74 4.17 6.63
C GLN A 69 -10.35 2.71 6.93
N CYS A 70 -9.06 2.38 6.85
CA CYS A 70 -8.54 1.04 7.08
C CYS A 70 -8.63 0.66 8.57
N THR A 71 -9.13 -0.53 8.85
CA THR A 71 -9.20 -1.09 10.21
C THR A 71 -8.12 -2.12 10.51
N ALA A 72 -7.37 -2.55 9.49
CA ALA A 72 -6.34 -3.57 9.60
C ALA A 72 -5.20 -3.10 10.51
N ARG A 73 -4.59 -4.02 11.24
CA ARG A 73 -3.48 -3.72 12.15
C ARG A 73 -2.18 -3.39 11.41
N TYR A 74 -1.97 -4.06 10.29
CA TYR A 74 -0.80 -3.89 9.43
C TYR A 74 -1.26 -3.33 8.09
N ILE A 75 -0.63 -2.26 7.65
CA ILE A 75 -0.89 -1.64 6.35
C ILE A 75 0.39 -1.76 5.53
N LEU A 76 0.29 -2.44 4.39
CA LEU A 76 1.39 -2.58 3.43
C LEU A 76 1.16 -1.61 2.28
N LEU A 77 2.15 -0.80 1.95
CA LEU A 77 2.10 0.09 0.81
C LEU A 77 3.16 -0.35 -0.20
N GLU A 78 2.71 -0.65 -1.42
CA GLU A 78 3.56 -0.79 -2.59
C GLU A 78 3.53 0.53 -3.37
N PHE A 79 4.68 1.21 -3.50
CA PHE A 79 4.72 2.59 -4.00
C PHE A 79 5.28 2.68 -5.42
N LYS A 80 4.39 2.93 -6.37
CA LYS A 80 4.71 3.06 -7.80
C LYS A 80 4.65 4.52 -8.23
N TYR A 81 5.66 5.30 -7.85
CA TYR A 81 5.68 6.75 -8.12
C TYR A 81 5.62 7.11 -9.61
N THR A 82 6.45 6.47 -10.43
CA THR A 82 6.55 6.77 -11.87
C THR A 82 5.73 5.85 -12.76
N GLN A 83 4.86 5.02 -12.16
CA GLN A 83 4.10 4.01 -12.88
C GLN A 83 2.61 4.10 -12.51
N SER A 84 1.79 3.58 -13.42
CA SER A 84 0.39 3.26 -13.12
C SER A 84 0.25 1.77 -12.81
N ILE A 85 -0.98 1.31 -12.59
CA ILE A 85 -1.28 -0.10 -12.38
C ILE A 85 -0.88 -0.92 -13.63
N ASN A 86 -0.18 -2.03 -13.39
CA ASN A 86 0.20 -3.03 -14.37
C ASN A 86 0.32 -4.39 -13.68
N ASP A 87 0.58 -5.43 -14.47
CA ASP A 87 0.70 -6.81 -13.99
C ASP A 87 1.80 -6.97 -12.93
N ASP A 88 3.00 -6.43 -13.18
CA ASP A 88 4.14 -6.54 -12.27
C ASP A 88 3.85 -5.89 -10.91
N ALA A 89 3.24 -4.71 -10.89
CA ALA A 89 2.85 -4.00 -9.69
C ALA A 89 1.81 -4.78 -8.86
N LEU A 90 0.84 -5.42 -9.53
CA LEU A 90 -0.13 -6.27 -8.87
C LEU A 90 0.49 -7.57 -8.35
N TYR A 91 1.33 -8.24 -9.15
CA TYR A 91 2.01 -9.46 -8.73
C TYR A 91 2.89 -9.20 -7.51
N GLN A 92 3.64 -8.10 -7.50
CA GLN A 92 4.44 -7.68 -6.34
C GLN A 92 3.56 -7.44 -5.12
N SER A 93 2.49 -6.65 -5.26
CA SER A 93 1.56 -6.36 -4.16
C SER A 93 0.94 -7.64 -3.56
N MET A 94 0.50 -8.57 -4.41
CA MET A 94 -0.05 -9.85 -3.96
C MET A 94 0.99 -10.77 -3.32
N ALA A 95 2.20 -10.82 -3.88
CA ALA A 95 3.29 -11.59 -3.31
C ALA A 95 3.67 -11.07 -1.91
N TYR A 96 3.72 -9.75 -1.75
CA TYR A 96 4.09 -9.11 -0.48
C TYR A 96 3.03 -9.32 0.59
N ASP A 97 1.75 -9.14 0.23
CA ASP A 97 0.62 -9.46 1.10
C ASP A 97 0.71 -10.90 1.62
N PHE A 98 0.92 -11.85 0.70
CA PHE A 98 1.00 -13.27 1.04
C PHE A 98 2.22 -13.61 1.91
N LEU A 99 3.42 -13.18 1.50
CA LEU A 99 4.67 -13.49 2.20
C LEU A 99 4.74 -12.83 3.57
N TYR A 100 4.28 -11.58 3.71
CA TYR A 100 4.25 -10.90 4.99
C TYR A 100 3.30 -11.60 5.96
N ARG A 101 2.07 -11.92 5.53
CA ARG A 101 1.13 -12.67 6.36
C ARG A 101 1.68 -14.02 6.77
N GLN A 102 2.31 -14.74 5.84
CA GLN A 102 2.88 -16.06 6.12
C GLN A 102 4.03 -15.99 7.14
N SER A 103 4.98 -15.06 6.94
CA SER A 103 6.14 -14.89 7.83
C SER A 103 5.75 -14.45 9.24
N LYS A 104 4.70 -13.65 9.38
CA LYS A 104 4.18 -13.15 10.67
C LYS A 104 3.03 -13.97 11.25
N LYS A 105 2.60 -15.04 10.56
CA LYS A 105 1.45 -15.90 10.92
C LYS A 105 0.16 -15.09 11.16
N LEU A 106 -0.11 -14.13 10.28
CA LEU A 106 -1.26 -13.21 10.39
C LEU A 106 -2.47 -13.73 9.61
N LYS A 107 -3.67 -13.44 10.14
CA LYS A 107 -4.93 -13.64 9.43
C LYS A 107 -5.11 -12.59 8.33
N ALA A 108 -5.97 -12.93 7.38
CA ALA A 108 -6.29 -12.12 6.21
C ALA A 108 -6.85 -10.73 6.52
N ASP A 109 -7.56 -10.57 7.63
CA ASP A 109 -8.21 -9.33 8.09
C ASP A 109 -7.27 -8.44 8.92
N GLN A 110 -6.11 -8.97 9.31
CA GLN A 110 -5.11 -8.22 10.09
C GLN A 110 -4.21 -7.37 9.19
N VAL A 111 -4.19 -7.63 7.88
CA VAL A 111 -3.34 -6.94 6.90
C VAL A 111 -4.20 -6.36 5.79
N GLN A 112 -3.98 -5.10 5.47
CA GLN A 112 -4.52 -4.47 4.26
C GLN A 112 -3.35 -4.00 3.40
N THR A 113 -3.33 -4.42 2.15
CA THR A 113 -2.30 -4.02 1.19
C THR A 113 -2.87 -2.98 0.24
N PHE A 114 -2.11 -1.92 -0.01
CA PHE A 114 -2.43 -0.87 -0.96
C PHE A 114 -1.36 -0.78 -2.04
N LEU A 115 -1.80 -0.74 -3.29
CA LEU A 115 -0.97 -0.34 -4.42
C LEU A 115 -1.18 1.16 -4.64
N VAL A 116 -0.14 1.95 -4.38
CA VAL A 116 -0.17 3.41 -4.50
C VAL A 116 0.53 3.80 -5.79
N THR A 117 -0.20 4.40 -6.73
CA THR A 117 0.34 4.82 -8.03
C THR A 117 0.47 6.34 -8.10
N GLY A 118 1.60 6.84 -8.59
CA GLY A 118 1.78 8.27 -8.87
C GLY A 118 1.20 8.70 -10.22
N ILE A 119 0.93 7.77 -11.14
CA ILE A 119 0.25 8.04 -12.40
C ILE A 119 -1.21 7.55 -12.34
N LYS A 120 -2.17 8.47 -12.48
CA LYS A 120 -3.60 8.18 -12.45
C LYS A 120 -3.97 7.05 -13.42
N PRO A 121 -4.49 5.91 -12.92
CA PRO A 121 -4.87 4.80 -13.78
C PRO A 121 -6.10 5.18 -14.61
N GLN A 122 -5.96 5.04 -15.94
CA GLN A 122 -7.07 5.26 -16.86
C GLN A 122 -8.21 4.26 -16.57
N LYS A 123 -9.45 4.68 -16.84
CA LYS A 123 -10.65 3.88 -16.57
C LYS A 123 -10.59 2.49 -17.21
N ASN A 124 -10.12 2.39 -18.45
CA ASN A 124 -10.03 1.10 -19.15
C ASN A 124 -8.96 0.19 -18.53
N THR A 125 -7.84 0.74 -18.09
CA THR A 125 -6.76 -0.01 -17.43
C THR A 125 -7.24 -0.58 -16.10
N ARG A 126 -7.80 0.25 -15.21
CA ARG A 126 -8.27 -0.22 -13.89
C ARG A 126 -9.41 -1.25 -14.00
N LYS A 127 -10.31 -1.07 -14.99
CA LYS A 127 -11.39 -2.02 -15.32
C LYS A 127 -10.86 -3.41 -15.66
N ALA A 128 -9.76 -3.50 -16.40
CA ALA A 128 -9.16 -4.77 -16.78
C ALA A 128 -8.69 -5.60 -15.58
N TYR A 129 -8.49 -4.97 -14.42
CA TYR A 129 -8.11 -5.59 -13.15
C TYR A 129 -9.26 -5.64 -12.12
N GLY A 130 -10.48 -5.23 -12.52
CA GLY A 130 -11.68 -5.27 -11.69
C GLY A 130 -11.88 -4.06 -10.77
N TYR A 131 -11.04 -3.03 -10.83
CA TYR A 131 -11.13 -1.80 -10.03
C TYR A 131 -12.15 -0.81 -10.58
N ASP A 132 -13.40 -1.26 -10.66
CA ASP A 132 -14.53 -0.45 -11.12
C ASP A 132 -15.30 0.23 -9.97
N ASN A 133 -15.17 -0.29 -8.75
CA ASN A 133 -15.80 0.27 -7.57
C ASN A 133 -14.85 1.26 -6.90
N MET A 134 -15.29 2.51 -6.76
CA MET A 134 -14.57 3.55 -6.04
C MET A 134 -15.18 3.68 -4.64
N LEU A 135 -14.39 3.38 -3.62
CA LEU A 135 -14.85 3.44 -2.23
C LEU A 135 -14.95 4.89 -1.74
N TYR A 136 -13.91 5.67 -2.06
CA TYR A 136 -13.76 7.09 -1.76
C TYR A 136 -12.95 7.74 -2.90
N PRO A 137 -12.94 9.07 -3.04
CA PRO A 137 -12.16 9.74 -4.09
C PRO A 137 -10.71 9.23 -4.14
N GLY A 138 -10.30 8.72 -5.30
CA GLY A 138 -8.94 8.20 -5.50
C GLY A 138 -8.66 6.77 -5.01
N VAL A 139 -9.60 6.11 -4.33
CA VAL A 139 -9.46 4.73 -3.81
C VAL A 139 -10.41 3.76 -4.51
N TYR A 140 -9.85 2.72 -5.09
CA TYR A 140 -10.59 1.72 -5.83
C TYR A 140 -10.43 0.33 -5.20
N GLU A 141 -11.52 -0.43 -5.15
CA GLU A 141 -11.49 -1.84 -4.82
C GLU A 141 -11.74 -2.70 -6.07
N SER A 142 -11.07 -3.84 -6.14
CA SER A 142 -11.35 -4.82 -7.17
C SER A 142 -12.49 -5.74 -6.75
N GLN A 143 -13.34 -6.11 -7.70
CA GLN A 143 -14.37 -7.16 -7.51
C GLN A 143 -13.84 -8.57 -7.81
N ARG A 144 -12.59 -8.71 -8.24
CA ARG A 144 -12.00 -10.01 -8.58
C ARG A 144 -11.42 -10.69 -7.35
N GLN A 145 -11.55 -12.02 -7.30
CA GLN A 145 -11.28 -12.80 -6.09
C GLN A 145 -9.85 -12.66 -5.55
N LEU A 146 -8.85 -12.52 -6.44
CA LEU A 146 -7.45 -12.37 -6.04
C LEU A 146 -7.12 -10.90 -5.74
N GLU A 147 -7.53 -10.01 -6.64
CA GLU A 147 -7.17 -8.59 -6.61
C GLU A 147 -7.93 -7.80 -5.55
N LYS A 148 -9.11 -8.24 -5.10
CA LYS A 148 -9.92 -7.54 -4.07
C LYS A 148 -9.19 -7.32 -2.74
N ARG A 149 -8.08 -8.02 -2.51
CA ARG A 149 -7.21 -7.84 -1.33
C ARG A 149 -6.32 -6.62 -1.42
N ILE A 150 -6.04 -6.15 -2.63
CA ILE A 150 -5.19 -5.00 -2.90
C ILE A 150 -6.13 -3.83 -3.18
N GLN A 151 -6.03 -2.76 -2.40
CA GLN A 151 -6.74 -1.53 -2.71
C GLN A 151 -5.83 -0.64 -3.56
N LEU A 152 -6.38 -0.07 -4.63
CA LEU A 152 -5.64 0.80 -5.53
C LEU A 152 -5.86 2.25 -5.11
N ILE A 153 -4.78 2.95 -4.78
CA ILE A 153 -4.79 4.39 -4.46
C ILE A 153 -4.07 5.14 -5.57
N ASN A 154 -4.68 6.22 -6.04
CA ASN A 154 -3.99 7.22 -6.83
C ASN A 154 -3.47 8.35 -5.93
N PHE A 155 -2.14 8.56 -5.90
CA PHE A 155 -1.50 9.56 -5.04
C PHE A 155 -1.79 11.01 -5.46
N VAL A 156 -2.19 11.25 -6.71
CA VAL A 156 -2.53 12.61 -7.17
C VAL A 156 -3.91 13.00 -6.65
N GLU A 157 -3.94 13.94 -5.69
CA GLU A 157 -5.14 14.64 -5.22
C GLU A 157 -6.04 15.00 -6.40
N GLU A 158 -7.35 14.74 -6.27
CA GLU A 158 -8.33 15.39 -7.13
C GLU A 158 -8.38 16.86 -6.73
N VAL A 159 -7.51 17.67 -7.35
CA VAL A 159 -7.77 19.11 -7.47
C VAL A 159 -9.06 19.21 -8.27
N GLY A 160 -10.16 19.47 -7.58
CA GLY A 160 -11.48 19.61 -8.17
C GLY A 160 -11.43 20.57 -9.36
N GLY A 161 -11.84 20.06 -10.52
CA GLY A 161 -12.20 20.86 -11.69
C GLY A 161 -13.71 21.02 -11.75
#